data_AF-R9JTA3-F1
#
_entry.id   AF-R9JTA3-F1
#
_cell.length_a   1.000
_cell.length_b   1.000
_cell.length_c   1.000
_cell.angle_alpha   90.00
_cell.angle_beta   90.00
_cell.angle_gamma   90.00
#
_symmetry.space_group_name_H-M   'P 1'
#
loop_
_entity.id
_entity.type
_entity.pdbx_description
1 polymer ?
#
loop_
_entity_poly.entity_id
_entity_poly.type
_entity_poly.pdbx_seq_one_letter_code
_entity_poly.pdbx_strand_id
1 'polypeptide(L)'
;MIKTFDFVFDALRSERLMKQLKNALECDADLEICTDIERLYFDSRHKTVTIKPYSATSAFHWKVAPAEITYDTLSNMLSDNWENIKQEDIRYL
;
A
#
# COMPACT_ATOMS: atom_id res chain seq x y z
N MET A 1 11.14 4.50 12.77
CA MET A 1 11.85 4.77 11.50
C MET A 1 10.82 4.52 10.42
N ILE A 2 10.54 5.52 9.56
CA ILE A 2 9.51 5.38 8.53
C ILE A 2 9.98 4.44 7.42
N LYS A 3 9.12 3.52 6.99
CA LYS A 3 9.33 2.57 5.87
C LYS A 3 8.17 2.64 4.86
N THR A 4 8.42 2.17 3.64
CA THR A 4 7.44 2.17 2.52
C THR A 4 6.08 1.56 2.85
N PHE A 5 6.03 0.55 3.72
CA PHE A 5 4.80 -0.17 4.06
C PHE A 5 4.24 0.21 5.45
N ASP A 6 4.66 1.33 6.03
CA ASP A 6 4.20 1.72 7.37
C ASP A 6 2.70 2.02 7.41
N PHE A 7 2.10 2.41 6.28
CA PHE A 7 0.64 2.53 6.14
C PHE A 7 -0.12 1.24 6.52
N VAL A 8 0.50 0.06 6.46
CA VAL A 8 -0.10 -1.21 6.91
C VAL A 8 -0.28 -1.19 8.43
N PHE A 9 0.75 -0.75 9.17
CA PHE A 9 0.65 -0.61 10.62
C PHE A 9 -0.37 0.46 11.01
N ASP A 10 -0.44 1.56 10.25
CA ASP A 10 -1.48 2.58 10.45
C ASP A 10 -2.87 2.03 10.19
N ALA A 11 -3.04 1.20 9.15
CA ALA A 11 -4.31 0.53 8.85
C ALA A 11 -4.73 -0.43 9.96
N LEU A 12 -3.80 -1.22 10.52
CA LEU A 12 -4.08 -2.13 11.64
C LEU A 12 -4.55 -1.39 12.91
N ARG A 13 -4.22 -0.09 13.04
CA ARG A 13 -4.61 0.75 14.18
C ARG A 13 -5.78 1.69 13.87
N SER A 14 -6.25 1.74 12.63
CA SER A 14 -7.28 2.67 12.14
C SER A 14 -8.35 1.93 11.35
N GLU A 15 -9.51 1.69 11.97
CA GLU A 15 -10.66 1.06 11.29
C GLU A 15 -11.06 1.78 10.00
N ARG A 16 -10.92 3.11 9.98
CA ARG A 16 -11.20 3.92 8.80
C ARG A 16 -10.27 3.56 7.64
N LEU A 17 -8.96 3.58 7.86
CA LEU A 17 -7.98 3.28 6.82
C LEU A 17 -8.08 1.82 6.38
N MET A 18 -8.22 0.89 7.32
CA MET A 18 -8.45 -0.52 7.04
C MET A 18 -9.66 -0.72 6.11
N LYS A 19 -10.79 -0.06 6.40
CA LYS A 19 -11.99 -0.14 5.57
C LYS A 19 -11.78 0.45 4.18
N GLN A 20 -11.06 1.57 4.06
CA GLN A 20 -10.75 2.17 2.76
C GLN A 20 -9.90 1.22 1.89
N LEU A 21 -8.87 0.60 2.47
CA LEU A 21 -8.00 -0.32 1.77
C LEU A 21 -8.73 -1.60 1.33
N LYS A 22 -9.54 -2.20 2.22
CA LYS A 22 -10.35 -3.37 1.89
C LYS A 22 -11.37 -3.08 0.79
N ASN A 23 -12.06 -1.94 0.87
CA ASN A 23 -12.98 -1.52 -0.19
C ASN A 23 -12.27 -1.33 -1.53
N ALA A 24 -11.03 -0.81 -1.53
CA ALA A 24 -10.26 -0.63 -2.75
C ALA A 24 -9.81 -1.96 -3.37
N LEU A 25 -9.50 -2.97 -2.55
CA LEU A 25 -9.21 -4.33 -3.02
C LEU A 25 -10.42 -5.01 -3.68
N GLU A 26 -11.63 -4.73 -3.17
CA GLU A 26 -12.88 -5.26 -3.72
C GLU A 26 -13.44 -4.43 -4.89
N CYS A 27 -12.90 -3.24 -5.13
CA CYS A 27 -13.40 -2.36 -6.18
C CYS A 27 -12.90 -2.79 -7.56
N ASP A 28 -13.81 -2.80 -8.54
CA ASP A 28 -13.51 -3.03 -9.95
C ASP A 28 -13.18 -1.75 -10.72
N ALA A 29 -12.76 -0.70 -10.00
CA ALA A 29 -12.30 0.55 -10.58
C ALA A 29 -10.94 0.94 -10.00
N ASP A 30 -10.16 1.67 -10.81
CA ASP A 30 -8.90 2.21 -10.37
C ASP A 30 -9.13 3.29 -9.31
N LEU A 31 -8.36 3.24 -8.23
CA LEU A 31 -8.53 4.11 -7.08
C LEU A 31 -7.20 4.62 -6.55
N GLU A 32 -7.21 5.83 -6.00
CA GLU A 32 -6.06 6.39 -5.30
C GLU A 32 -6.43 6.61 -3.82
N ILE A 33 -5.60 6.09 -2.92
CA ILE A 33 -5.68 6.36 -1.48
C ILE A 33 -4.39 7.05 -1.07
N CYS A 34 -4.52 8.24 -0.48
CA CYS A 34 -3.39 8.99 0.06
C CYS A 34 -3.41 8.92 1.59
N THR A 35 -2.25 8.65 2.18
CA THR A 35 -1.93 8.92 3.59
C THR A 35 -1.12 10.21 3.66
N ASP A 36 -0.64 10.58 4.85
CA ASP A 36 0.27 11.73 5.02
C ASP A 36 1.67 11.46 4.44
N ILE A 37 2.02 10.19 4.18
CA ILE A 37 3.36 9.73 3.82
C ILE A 37 3.37 9.11 2.42
N GLU A 38 2.42 8.22 2.14
CA GLU A 38 2.31 7.44 0.91
C GLU A 38 1.08 7.81 0.07
N ARG A 39 1.19 7.49 -1.20
CA ARG A 39 0.11 7.43 -2.17
C ARG A 39 0.05 6.01 -2.71
N LEU A 40 -1.12 5.41 -2.61
CA LEU A 40 -1.42 4.06 -3.05
C LEU A 40 -2.33 4.16 -4.27
N TYR A 41 -1.84 3.71 -5.43
CA TYR A 41 -2.63 3.59 -6.65
C TYR A 41 -3.03 2.13 -6.85
N PHE A 42 -4.33 1.87 -6.89
CA PHE A 42 -4.94 0.58 -7.11
C PHE A 42 -5.27 0.45 -8.59
N ASP A 43 -4.57 -0.45 -9.29
CA ASP A 43 -4.88 -0.84 -10.66
C ASP A 43 -5.79 -2.06 -10.62
N SER A 44 -7.07 -1.82 -10.87
CA SER A 44 -8.11 -2.85 -10.81
C SER A 44 -7.99 -3.88 -11.94
N ARG A 45 -7.38 -3.48 -13.07
CA ARG A 45 -7.22 -4.32 -14.26
C ARG A 45 -6.10 -5.33 -14.07
N HIS A 46 -4.97 -4.91 -13.52
CA HIS A 46 -3.82 -5.78 -13.27
C HIS A 46 -3.82 -6.37 -11.86
N LYS A 47 -4.74 -5.93 -10.99
CA LYS A 47 -4.83 -6.31 -9.57
C LYS A 47 -3.50 -6.05 -8.85
N THR A 48 -2.94 -4.87 -9.10
CA THR A 48 -1.69 -4.39 -8.49
C THR A 48 -1.87 -3.07 -7.75
N VAL A 49 -1.06 -2.85 -6.73
CA VAL A 49 -1.00 -1.61 -5.96
C VAL A 49 0.38 -1.01 -6.12
N THR A 50 0.44 0.21 -6.62
CA THR A 50 1.67 1.01 -6.68
C THR A 50 1.73 1.94 -5.46
N ILE A 51 2.82 1.84 -4.71
CA ILE A 51 3.13 2.67 -3.55
C ILE A 51 4.17 3.71 -3.97
N LYS A 52 3.86 4.99 -3.74
CA LYS A 52 4.76 6.12 -4.00
C LYS A 52 4.74 7.08 -2.83
N PRO A 53 5.76 7.94 -2.66
CA PRO A 53 5.68 9.04 -1.72
C PRO A 53 4.48 9.95 -2.06
N TYR A 54 3.76 10.42 -1.04
CA TYR A 54 2.57 11.27 -1.20
C TYR A 54 2.88 12.55 -2.00
N SER A 55 4.02 13.17 -1.71
CA SER A 55 4.53 14.36 -2.38
C SER A 55 6.05 14.34 -2.54
N ALA A 56 6.53 14.88 -3.66
CA ALA A 56 7.96 15.12 -3.91
C ALA A 56 8.57 16.16 -2.96
N THR A 57 7.74 17.01 -2.34
CA THR A 57 8.16 18.04 -1.39
C THR A 57 8.00 17.61 0.07
N SER A 58 7.48 16.41 0.33
CA SER A 58 7.32 15.89 1.68
C SER A 58 8.68 15.60 2.31
N ALA A 59 8.83 15.91 3.61
CA ALA A 59 10.01 15.52 4.39
C ALA A 59 10.21 13.98 4.41
N PHE A 60 9.15 13.23 4.14
CA PHE A 60 9.15 11.77 4.09
C PHE A 60 9.37 11.19 2.69
N HIS A 61 9.53 12.03 1.66
CA HIS A 61 9.73 11.59 0.27
C HIS A 61 10.83 10.53 0.16
N TRP A 62 12.00 10.80 0.73
CA TRP A 62 13.16 9.92 0.69
C TRP A 62 13.03 8.66 1.57
N LYS A 63 11.95 8.55 2.36
CA LYS A 63 11.68 7.40 3.24
C LYS A 63 10.76 6.38 2.59
N VAL A 64 10.04 6.76 1.54
CA VAL A 64 9.18 5.88 0.77
C VAL A 64 9.90 5.51 -0.52
N ALA A 65 10.45 4.31 -0.57
CA ALA A 65 10.93 3.73 -1.82
C ALA A 65 9.71 3.33 -2.67
N PRO A 66 9.55 3.84 -3.90
CA PRO A 66 8.48 3.43 -4.79
C PRO A 66 8.48 1.90 -4.99
N ALA A 67 7.30 1.30 -4.93
CA ALA A 67 7.14 -0.15 -5.07
C ALA A 67 5.79 -0.50 -5.70
N GLU A 68 5.70 -1.71 -6.23
CA GLU A 68 4.50 -2.33 -6.77
C GLU A 68 4.34 -3.72 -6.13
N ILE A 69 3.12 -4.01 -5.69
CA ILE A 69 2.72 -5.29 -5.09
C ILE A 69 1.40 -5.76 -5.69
N THR A 70 1.03 -7.02 -5.51
CA THR A 70 -0.29 -7.54 -5.91
C THR A 70 -1.36 -7.23 -4.87
N TYR A 71 -2.63 -7.31 -5.26
CA TYR A 71 -3.77 -7.24 -4.33
C TYR A 71 -3.68 -8.33 -3.26
N ASP A 72 -3.27 -9.54 -3.62
CA ASP A 72 -3.11 -10.66 -2.68
C ASP A 72 -2.02 -10.37 -1.65
N THR A 73 -0.89 -9.81 -2.10
CA THR A 73 0.18 -9.36 -1.21
C THR A 73 -0.33 -8.33 -0.21
N LEU A 74 -1.06 -7.31 -0.66
CA LEU A 74 -1.64 -6.31 0.25
C LEU A 74 -2.66 -6.93 1.20
N SER A 75 -3.50 -7.85 0.72
CA SER A 75 -4.49 -8.56 1.54
C SER A 75 -3.83 -9.37 2.67
N ASN A 76 -2.72 -10.05 2.36
CA ASN A 76 -1.90 -10.77 3.34
C ASN A 76 -1.29 -9.81 4.37
N MET A 77 -0.72 -8.67 3.93
CA MET A 77 -0.18 -7.64 4.83
C MET A 77 -1.24 -7.11 5.81
N LEU A 78 -2.44 -6.82 5.31
CA LEU A 78 -3.56 -6.29 6.11
C LEU A 78 -4.17 -7.33 7.06
N SER A 79 -3.93 -8.62 6.80
CA SER A 79 -4.36 -9.73 7.63
C SER A 79 -3.29 -10.23 8.60
N ASP A 80 -2.15 -9.52 8.68
CA ASP A 80 -0.95 -9.88 9.47
C ASP A 80 -0.31 -11.23 9.08
N ASN A 81 -0.57 -11.71 7.86
CA ASN A 81 -0.06 -12.97 7.32
C ASN A 81 1.27 -12.75 6.56
N TRP A 82 2.25 -12.14 7.22
CA TRP A 82 3.52 -11.75 6.60
C TRP A 82 4.36 -12.94 6.11
N GLU A 83 4.19 -14.12 6.71
CA GLU A 83 4.86 -15.36 6.34
C GLU A 83 4.50 -15.86 4.93
N ASN A 84 3.36 -15.41 4.39
CA ASN A 84 2.92 -15.76 3.05
C ASN A 84 3.44 -14.80 1.98
N ILE A 85 4.23 -13.80 2.35
CA ILE A 85 4.78 -12.79 1.45
C ILE A 85 6.25 -13.11 1.19
N LYS A 86 6.58 -13.33 -0.08
CA LYS A 86 7.94 -13.54 -0.53
C LYS A 86 8.52 -12.22 -1.03
N GLN A 87 9.84 -12.14 -1.05
CA GLN A 87 10.54 -10.96 -1.56
C GLN A 87 10.23 -10.69 -3.04
N GLU A 88 9.99 -11.74 -3.83
CA GLU A 88 9.61 -11.65 -5.25
C GLU A 88 8.23 -11.01 -5.48
N ASP A 89 7.38 -10.96 -4.45
CA ASP A 89 6.05 -10.34 -4.51
C ASP A 89 6.12 -8.79 -4.40
N ILE A 90 7.31 -8.25 -4.12
CA ILE A 90 7.54 -6.80 -3.98
C ILE A 90 8.53 -6.34 -5.07
N ARG A 91 8.03 -5.53 -5.99
CA ARG A 91 8.82 -4.93 -7.06
C ARG A 91 9.13 -3.47 -6.74
N TYR A 92 10.37 -3.14 -6.43
CA TYR A 92 10.81 -1.75 -6.27
C TYR A 92 10.99 -1.06 -7.63
N LEU A 93 10.60 0.22 -7.71
CA LEU A 93 10.59 1.04 -8.94
C LEU A 93 11.66 2.14 -8.94
#